data_AF-A0A0Q5JDB3-F1
#
_entry.id   AF-A0A0Q5JDB3-F1
#
_cell.length_a   1.000
_cell.length_b   1.000
_cell.length_c   1.000
_cell.angle_alpha   90.00
_cell.angle_beta   90.00
_cell.angle_gamma   90.00
#
_symmetry.space_group_name_H-M   'P 1'
#
loop_
_entity.id
_entity.type
_entity.pdbx_description
1 polymer ?
#
loop_
_entity_poly.entity_id
_entity_poly.type
_entity_poly.pdbx_seq_one_letter_code
_entity_poly.pdbx_strand_id
1 'polypeptide(L)'
;MRIDDHQLHWQHNAQTLALTATAAGLLVTQASDTLVLQLRKGDTLRAADGRGIATVEELLHALRAAAGRPVQVQVARGQVPLSLTWTAQMYASLLPPLPPAPPTPPQALR
;
A
#
# COMPACT_ATOMS: atom_id res chain seq x y z
N MET A 1 8.85 10.52 0.30
CA MET A 1 7.72 9.80 0.91
C MET A 1 7.68 10.16 2.39
N ARG A 2 6.54 10.64 2.89
CA ARG A 2 6.31 10.90 4.31
C ARG A 2 5.22 9.95 4.79
N ILE A 3 5.51 9.20 5.84
CA ILE A 3 4.57 8.29 6.48
C ILE A 3 4.46 8.76 7.92
N ASP A 4 3.26 9.17 8.28
CA ASP A 4 2.81 9.44 9.65
C ASP A 4 1.87 8.29 10.07
N ASP A 5 1.68 8.09 11.37
CA ASP A 5 0.90 6.97 11.94
C ASP A 5 -0.49 6.80 11.28
N HIS A 6 -1.10 7.94 10.90
CA HIS A 6 -2.42 8.00 10.29
C HIS A 6 -2.44 8.52 8.86
N GLN A 7 -1.32 8.95 8.29
CA GLN A 7 -1.29 9.53 6.95
C GLN A 7 -0.09 9.04 6.14
N LEU A 8 -0.36 8.60 4.92
CA LEU A 8 0.66 8.26 3.94
C LEU A 8 0.64 9.32 2.85
N HIS A 9 1.76 10.02 2.67
CA HIS A 9 2.00 10.89 1.53
C HIS A 9 3.11 10.29 0.68
N TRP A 10 2.69 9.72 -0.44
CA TRP A 10 3.56 9.14 -1.44
C TRP A 10 3.60 10.03 -2.68
N GLN A 11 4.80 10.15 -3.24
CA GLN A 11 5.05 10.85 -4.48
C GLN A 11 6.18 10.15 -5.23
N HIS A 12 5.95 9.83 -6.50
CA HIS A 12 6.91 9.13 -7.35
C HIS A 12 6.61 9.43 -8.82
N ASN A 13 7.62 9.69 -9.64
CA ASN A 13 7.47 9.95 -11.08
C ASN A 13 6.36 10.96 -11.43
N ALA A 14 6.31 12.10 -10.72
CA ALA A 14 5.27 13.13 -10.81
C ALA A 14 3.84 12.69 -10.42
N GLN A 15 3.64 11.44 -10.00
CA GLN A 15 2.39 10.95 -9.44
C GLN A 15 2.37 11.15 -7.93
N THR A 16 1.19 11.39 -7.38
CA THR A 16 0.94 11.59 -5.95
C THR A 16 -0.17 10.68 -5.46
N LEU A 17 -0.03 10.22 -4.22
CA LEU A 17 -1.03 9.47 -3.49
C LEU A 17 -0.99 9.92 -2.03
N ALA A 18 -2.13 10.35 -1.51
CA ALA A 18 -2.31 10.64 -0.10
C ALA A 18 -3.41 9.74 0.46
N LEU A 19 -3.08 8.97 1.50
CA LEU A 19 -4.01 8.14 2.25
C LEU A 19 -4.11 8.67 3.66
N THR A 20 -5.32 8.69 4.22
CA THR A 20 -5.60 9.05 5.61
C THR A 20 -6.38 7.92 6.26
N ALA A 21 -5.94 7.45 7.43
CA ALA A 21 -6.67 6.48 8.22
C ALA A 21 -7.95 7.09 8.79
N THR A 22 -9.04 6.35 8.69
CA THR A 22 -10.37 6.73 9.17
C THR A 22 -11.00 5.54 9.89
N ALA A 23 -12.09 5.76 10.62
CA ALA A 23 -12.87 4.68 11.24
C ALA A 23 -13.37 3.64 10.21
N ALA A 24 -13.45 4.02 8.95
CA ALA A 24 -13.92 3.22 7.83
C ALA A 24 -12.78 2.46 7.10
N GLY A 25 -11.51 2.70 7.43
CA GLY A 25 -10.35 2.22 6.67
C GLY A 25 -9.50 3.38 6.13
N LEU A 26 -8.74 3.16 5.07
CA LEU A 26 -7.86 4.19 4.49
C LEU A 26 -8.59 4.99 3.41
N LEU A 27 -8.85 6.27 3.68
CA LEU A 27 -9.42 7.20 2.70
C LEU A 27 -8.33 7.78 1.80
N VAL A 28 -8.52 7.70 0.48
CA VAL A 28 -7.70 8.37 -0.52
C VAL A 28 -8.08 9.85 -0.56
N THR A 29 -7.26 10.70 0.06
CA THR A 29 -7.49 12.15 0.10
C THR A 29 -6.95 12.84 -1.15
N GLN A 30 -5.89 12.29 -1.76
CA GLN A 30 -5.38 12.67 -3.08
C GLN A 30 -4.89 11.46 -3.86
N ALA A 31 -5.12 11.47 -5.17
CA ALA A 31 -4.52 10.53 -6.12
C ALA A 31 -4.42 11.22 -7.48
N SER A 32 -3.35 10.95 -8.23
CA SER A 32 -3.26 11.38 -9.63
C SER A 32 -4.21 10.58 -10.53
N ASP A 33 -4.77 11.20 -11.57
CA ASP A 33 -5.68 10.52 -12.51
C ASP A 33 -5.03 9.33 -13.23
N THR A 34 -3.73 9.43 -13.52
CA THR A 34 -2.96 8.37 -14.20
C THR A 34 -2.32 7.38 -13.22
N LEU A 35 -2.69 7.42 -11.94
CA LEU A 35 -2.07 6.59 -10.92
C LEU A 35 -2.21 5.10 -11.27
N VAL A 36 -1.06 4.41 -11.31
CA VAL A 36 -1.00 3.01 -11.73
C VAL A 36 -1.88 2.11 -10.87
N LEU A 37 -2.04 2.44 -9.58
CA LEU A 37 -2.85 1.70 -8.60
C LEU A 37 -4.38 1.82 -8.84
N GLN A 38 -4.80 2.63 -9.81
CA GLN A 38 -6.20 2.88 -10.18
C GLN A 38 -7.08 3.44 -9.04
N LEU A 39 -6.43 3.89 -7.95
CA LEU A 39 -7.07 4.61 -6.86
C LEU A 39 -7.44 6.02 -7.31
N ARG A 40 -8.58 6.48 -6.82
CA ARG A 40 -9.08 7.83 -7.04
C ARG A 40 -9.35 8.52 -5.72
N LYS A 41 -9.27 9.85 -5.72
CA LYS A 41 -9.68 10.65 -4.57
C LYS A 41 -11.12 10.30 -4.17
N GLY A 42 -11.33 10.03 -2.88
CA GLY A 42 -12.60 9.60 -2.31
C GLY A 42 -12.77 8.07 -2.23
N ASP A 43 -11.86 7.28 -2.79
CA ASP A 43 -11.85 5.82 -2.58
C ASP A 43 -11.47 5.52 -1.12
N THR A 44 -12.10 4.52 -0.53
CA THR A 44 -11.76 4.04 0.81
C THR A 44 -11.29 2.60 0.74
N LEU A 45 -10.03 2.32 1.03
CA LEU A 45 -9.52 0.96 1.11
C LEU A 45 -10.02 0.32 2.41
N ARG A 46 -10.62 -0.85 2.27
CA ARG A 46 -11.25 -1.60 3.38
C ARG A 46 -10.46 -2.85 3.72
N ALA A 47 -9.90 -3.51 2.71
CA ALA A 47 -9.14 -4.74 2.87
C ALA A 47 -8.10 -4.91 1.76
N ALA A 48 -7.04 -5.66 2.04
CA ALA A 48 -6.14 -6.19 1.03
C ALA A 48 -5.89 -7.67 1.29
N ASP A 49 -5.96 -8.47 0.23
CA ASP A 49 -5.81 -9.93 0.26
C ASP A 49 -6.78 -10.61 1.25
N GLY A 50 -8.00 -10.07 1.36
CA GLY A 50 -9.00 -10.55 2.32
C GLY A 50 -8.75 -10.14 3.77
N ARG A 51 -7.67 -9.42 4.08
CA ARG A 51 -7.38 -8.88 5.40
C ARG A 51 -7.89 -7.45 5.53
N GLY A 52 -8.71 -7.18 6.54
CA GLY A 52 -9.16 -5.81 6.85
C GLY A 52 -7.98 -4.89 7.15
N ILE A 53 -8.06 -3.65 6.64
CA ILE A 53 -7.02 -2.63 6.83
C ILE A 53 -7.67 -1.39 7.42
N ALA A 54 -7.21 -0.99 8.60
CA ALA A 54 -7.60 0.25 9.25
C ALA A 54 -6.49 1.32 9.14
N THR A 55 -5.22 0.91 9.12
CA THR A 55 -4.07 1.83 9.16
C THR A 55 -3.13 1.69 7.97
N VAL A 56 -2.29 2.71 7.77
CA VAL A 56 -1.27 2.71 6.71
C VAL A 56 -0.27 1.59 6.92
N GLU A 57 0.12 1.36 8.17
CA GLU A 57 1.06 0.29 8.52
C GLU A 57 0.52 -1.09 8.15
N GLU A 58 -0.76 -1.37 8.43
CA GLU A 58 -1.40 -2.63 8.04
C GLU A 58 -1.42 -2.83 6.52
N LEU A 59 -1.68 -1.77 5.75
CA LEU A 59 -1.60 -1.82 4.29
C LEU A 59 -0.17 -2.17 3.84
N LEU A 60 0.83 -1.44 4.33
CA LEU A 60 2.23 -1.68 3.97
C LEU A 60 2.66 -3.09 4.37
N HIS A 61 2.23 -3.57 5.54
CA HIS A 61 2.50 -4.92 6.01
C HIS A 61 1.89 -5.98 5.09
N ALA A 62 0.63 -5.83 4.68
CA ALA A 62 -0.04 -6.74 3.75
C ALA A 62 0.68 -6.78 2.39
N LEU A 63 1.08 -5.62 1.86
CA LEU A 63 1.83 -5.52 0.60
C LEU A 63 3.23 -6.16 0.69
N ARG A 64 3.92 -6.03 1.83
CA ARG A 64 5.19 -6.73 2.07
C ARG A 64 5.01 -8.24 2.19
N ALA A 65 3.98 -8.69 2.90
CA ALA A 65 3.65 -10.10 3.09
C ALA A 65 3.29 -10.80 1.78
N ALA A 66 2.74 -10.06 0.81
CA ALA A 66 2.51 -10.57 -0.53
C ALA A 66 3.82 -10.96 -1.25
N ALA A 67 4.97 -10.40 -0.86
CA ALA A 67 6.30 -10.77 -1.33
C ALA A 67 6.43 -10.80 -2.87
N GLY A 68 5.85 -9.80 -3.54
CA GLY A 68 5.86 -9.70 -5.00
C GLY A 68 4.74 -10.46 -5.73
N ARG A 69 3.73 -10.95 -5.00
CA ARG A 69 2.53 -11.55 -5.59
C ARG A 69 1.44 -10.49 -5.82
N PRO A 70 0.54 -10.68 -6.79
CA PRO A 70 -0.62 -9.82 -6.96
C PRO A 70 -1.50 -9.80 -5.70
N VAL A 71 -1.94 -8.62 -5.30
CA VAL A 71 -2.79 -8.39 -4.11
C VAL A 71 -4.16 -7.89 -4.55
N GLN A 72 -5.22 -8.51 -4.05
CA GLN A 72 -6.59 -8.02 -4.26
C GLN A 72 -6.93 -6.97 -3.20
N VAL A 73 -7.10 -5.72 -3.61
CA VAL A 73 -7.44 -4.61 -2.72
C VAL A 73 -8.91 -4.28 -2.88
N GLN A 74 -9.67 -4.41 -1.80
CA GLN A 74 -11.06 -4.01 -1.74
C GLN A 74 -11.15 -2.52 -1.39
N VAL A 75 -11.73 -1.76 -2.30
CA VAL A 75 -11.95 -0.32 -2.16
C VAL A 75 -13.44 -0.02 -2.25
N ALA A 76 -13.91 0.93 -1.48
CA ALA A 76 -15.25 1.50 -1.61
C ALA A 76 -15.12 2.84 -2.34
N ARG A 77 -15.63 2.92 -3.56
CA ARG A 77 -15.71 4.18 -4.32
C ARG A 77 -17.09 4.78 -4.08
N GLY A 78 -17.18 5.72 -3.15
CA GLY A 78 -18.45 6.24 -2.66
C GLY A 78 -19.22 5.17 -1.88
N GLN A 79 -20.25 4.56 -2.49
CA GLN A 79 -21.03 3.47 -1.91
C GLN A 79 -20.85 2.13 -2.64
N VAL A 80 -20.02 2.10 -3.68
CA VAL A 80 -19.82 0.91 -4.50
C VAL A 80 -18.53 0.20 -4.08
N PRO A 81 -18.61 -1.06 -3.61
CA PRO A 81 -17.42 -1.87 -3.41
C PRO A 81 -16.81 -2.28 -4.75
N LEU A 82 -15.50 -2.13 -4.87
CA LEU A 82 -14.70 -2.44 -6.04
C LEU A 82 -13.49 -3.25 -5.58
N SER A 83 -13.11 -4.26 -6.36
CA SER A 83 -11.88 -5.02 -6.12
C SER A 83 -10.85 -4.64 -7.18
N LEU A 84 -9.71 -4.11 -6.74
CA LEU A 84 -8.59 -3.75 -7.58
C LEU A 84 -7.50 -4.81 -7.44
N THR A 85 -6.97 -5.27 -8.57
CA THR A 85 -5.81 -6.18 -8.57
C THR A 85 -4.53 -5.36 -8.69
N TRP A 86 -3.71 -5.35 -7.64
CA TRP A 86 -2.41 -4.69 -7.66
C TRP A 86 -1.30 -5.70 -7.87
N THR A 87 -0.55 -5.57 -8.97
CA THR A 87 0.65 -6.37 -9.18
C THR A 87 1.82 -5.81 -8.38
N ALA A 88 2.85 -6.63 -8.17
CA ALA A 88 4.07 -6.22 -7.47
C ALA A 88 4.67 -4.93 -8.00
N GLN A 89 4.70 -4.76 -9.32
CA GLN A 89 5.27 -3.57 -9.96
C GLN A 89 4.46 -2.30 -9.64
N MET A 90 3.14 -2.42 -9.46
CA MET A 90 2.26 -1.29 -9.17
C MET A 90 2.50 -0.75 -7.76
N TYR A 91 2.61 -1.65 -6.76
CA TYR A 91 2.75 -1.27 -5.35
C TYR A 91 4.20 -1.25 -4.84
N ALA A 92 5.19 -1.73 -5.60
CA ALA A 92 6.59 -1.75 -5.19
C ALA A 92 7.13 -0.37 -4.80
N SER A 93 6.69 0.66 -5.51
CA SER A 93 7.09 2.05 -5.25
C SER A 93 6.47 2.64 -3.98
N LEU A 94 5.39 2.04 -3.45
CA LEU A 94 4.80 2.41 -2.16
C LEU A 94 5.56 1.82 -0.97
N LEU A 95 6.26 0.72 -1.19
CA LEU A 95 6.99 0.04 -0.13
C LEU A 95 8.31 0.78 0.14
N PRO A 96 8.58 1.17 1.39
CA PRO A 96 9.91 1.61 1.78
C PRO A 96 10.94 0.53 1.42
N PRO A 97 12.13 0.90 0.94
CA PRO A 97 13.19 -0.07 0.66
C PRO A 97 13.42 -0.93 1.88
N LEU A 98 13.45 -2.26 1.69
CA LEU A 98 13.77 -3.16 2.77
C LEU A 98 15.17 -2.80 3.28
N PRO A 99 15.38 -2.69 4.61
CA PRO A 99 16.73 -2.60 5.13
C PRO A 99 17.53 -3.81 4.60
N PRO A 100 18.80 -3.62 4.21
CA PRO A 100 19.62 -4.76 3.79
C PRO A 100 19.57 -5.81 4.90
N ALA A 101 19.28 -7.06 4.52
CA ALA A 101 19.31 -8.15 5.48
C ALA A 101 20.67 -8.11 6.20
N PRO A 102 20.73 -8.26 7.53
CA PRO A 102 22.01 -8.35 8.22
C PRO A 102 22.84 -9.44 7.53
N PRO A 103 24.16 -9.23 7.34
CA PRO A 103 25.00 -10.22 6.69
C PRO A 103 24.82 -11.53 7.46
N THR A 104 24.44 -12.60 6.76
CA THR A 104 24.42 -13.94 7.32
C THR A 104 25.78 -14.17 7.99
N PRO A 105 25.85 -14.47 9.29
CA PRO A 105 27.13 -14.73 9.93
C PRO A 105 27.83 -15.85 9.15
N PRO A 106 29.14 -15.72 8.87
CA PRO A 106 29.87 -16.73 8.12
C PRO A 106 29.69 -18.06 8.85
N GLN A 107 29.08 -19.03 8.17
CA GLN A 107 29.04 -20.40 8.66
C GLN A 107 30.50 -20.82 8.83
N ALA A 108 30.94 -20.96 10.08
CA ALA A 108 32.28 -21.41 10.39
C ALA A 108 32.49 -22.75 9.68
N LEU A 109 33.33 -22.72 8.64
CA LEU A 109 33.78 -23.91 7.93
C LEU A 109 34.46 -24.79 8.97
N ARG A 110 33.89 -25.96 9.23
CA ARG A 110 34.42 -26.93 10.18
C ARG A 110 35.27 -27.95 9.45
#